data_AF-A0A9P9M3U8-F1
#
_entry.id   AF-A0A9P9M3U8-F1
#
_cell.length_a   1.000
_cell.length_b   1.000
_cell.length_c   1.000
_cell.angle_alpha   90.00
_cell.angle_beta   90.00
_cell.angle_gamma   90.00
#
_symmetry.space_group_name_H-M   'P 1'
#
loop_
_entity.id
_entity.type
_entity.pdbx_description
1 polymer ?
#
loop_
_entity_poly.entity_id
_entity_poly.type
_entity_poly.pdbx_seq_one_letter_code
_entity_poly.pdbx_strand_id
1 'polypeptide(L)'
;MRETIITPALEAVEYESFNYNNSFGSSSIYRGPPTPAAEAAWTKLTRQHGFEYPEDQIHNLNRSKADHIKHVRPEIGTGYVALLKVFHQLHCLNMVRQYTWFLEPAGDYEKPPFNSEDLVGNRMHIDPRIETLHISHRGQEPGSSAATERSSS
;
A
#
# COMPACT_ATOMS: atom_id res chain seq x y z
N MET A 1 25.15 -6.04 -4.07
CA MET A 1 24.73 -5.18 -5.20
C MET A 1 23.26 -4.89 -4.97
N ARG A 2 22.83 -3.63 -4.83
CA ARG A 2 21.40 -3.31 -4.70
C ARG A 2 20.76 -3.52 -6.06
N GLU A 3 19.91 -4.53 -6.21
CA GLU A 3 19.06 -4.65 -7.38
C GLU A 3 18.05 -3.51 -7.35
N THR A 4 18.23 -2.54 -8.23
CA THR A 4 17.25 -1.48 -8.42
C THR A 4 16.19 -2.05 -9.34
N ILE A 5 15.05 -2.45 -8.80
CA ILE A 5 13.88 -2.78 -9.61
C ILE A 5 13.46 -1.47 -10.29
N ILE A 6 13.72 -1.37 -11.60
CA ILE A 6 13.26 -0.24 -12.40
C ILE A 6 11.74 -0.34 -12.45
N THR A 7 11.08 0.59 -11.76
CA THR A 7 9.63 0.71 -11.85
C THR A 7 9.28 1.46 -13.14
N PRO A 8 8.35 0.93 -13.96
CA PRO A 8 7.83 1.64 -15.13
C PRO A 8 7.25 3.02 -14.79
N ALA A 9 6.77 3.20 -13.55
CA ALA A 9 6.26 4.50 -13.09
C ALA A 9 7.35 5.57 -12.90
N LEU A 10 8.64 5.22 -13.00
CA LEU A 10 9.75 6.16 -12.76
C LEU A 10 9.75 7.33 -13.74
N GLU A 11 9.32 7.12 -14.98
CA GLU A 11 9.24 8.18 -16.00
C GLU A 11 8.22 9.27 -15.67
N ALA A 12 7.24 8.97 -14.81
CA ALA A 12 6.20 9.89 -14.37
C ALA A 12 6.52 10.55 -13.01
N VAL A 13 7.71 10.32 -12.45
CA VAL A 13 8.11 10.88 -11.16
C VAL A 13 8.68 12.28 -11.35
N GLU A 14 8.05 13.25 -10.69
CA GLU A 14 8.57 14.60 -10.52
C GLU A 14 9.03 14.80 -9.07
N TYR A 15 10.20 15.43 -8.90
CA TYR A 15 10.77 15.68 -7.58
C TYR A 15 10.52 17.12 -7.15
N GLU A 16 9.82 17.28 -6.03
CA GLU A 16 9.62 18.59 -5.40
C GLU A 16 10.36 18.68 -4.06
N SER A 17 10.95 19.85 -3.81
CA SER A 17 11.53 20.17 -2.50
C SER A 17 10.50 20.93 -1.66
N PHE A 18 10.19 20.41 -0.48
CA PHE A 18 9.26 21.07 0.44
C PHE A 18 9.70 20.87 1.89
N ASN A 19 9.23 21.76 2.77
CA ASN A 19 9.45 21.63 4.20
C ASN A 19 8.31 20.85 4.84
N TYR A 20 8.65 19.82 5.61
CA TYR A 20 7.67 19.03 6.35
C TYR A 20 7.09 19.83 7.52
N ASN A 21 5.89 20.39 7.37
CA ASN A 21 5.17 21.01 8.48
C ASN A 21 4.41 19.97 9.32
N ASN A 22 5.16 19.16 10.08
CA ASN A 22 4.63 18.05 10.87
C ASN A 22 4.77 18.27 12.38
N SER A 23 4.87 19.52 12.84
CA SER A 23 4.97 19.84 14.28
C SER A 23 3.79 19.27 15.08
N PHE A 24 3.97 19.03 16.38
CA PHE A 24 2.93 18.45 17.24
C PHE A 24 1.60 19.23 17.19
N GLY A 25 1.66 20.56 17.08
CA GLY A 25 0.49 21.43 16.99
C GLY A 25 -0.02 21.71 15.58
N SER A 26 0.61 21.19 14.52
CA SER A 26 0.15 21.51 13.16
C SER A 26 -1.18 20.85 12.84
N SER A 27 -2.12 21.63 12.30
CA SER A 27 -3.41 21.14 11.81
C SER A 27 -3.28 20.61 10.39
N SER A 28 -4.04 19.57 10.07
CA SER A 28 -4.20 19.05 8.71
C SER A 28 -5.56 18.39 8.59
N ILE A 29 -6.15 18.40 7.39
CA ILE A 29 -7.38 17.65 7.11
C ILE A 29 -7.21 16.14 7.34
N TYR A 30 -5.96 15.65 7.36
CA TYR A 30 -5.64 14.25 7.58
C TYR A 30 -5.35 13.91 9.07
N ARG A 31 -5.44 14.88 9.98
CA ARG A 31 -5.14 14.74 11.42
C ARG A 31 -6.39 14.95 12.29
N GLY A 32 -6.30 14.47 13.52
CA GLY A 32 -7.34 14.67 14.55
C GLY A 32 -8.46 13.64 14.46
N PRO A 33 -9.50 13.82 15.30
CA PRO A 33 -10.68 12.96 15.34
C PRO A 33 -11.35 12.86 13.97
N PRO A 34 -12.06 11.76 13.69
CA PRO A 34 -12.75 11.63 12.43
C PRO A 34 -13.82 12.72 12.29
N THR A 35 -13.89 13.27 11.10
CA THR A 35 -14.95 14.18 10.67
C THR A 35 -15.36 13.77 9.26
N PRO A 36 -16.59 14.09 8.80
CA PRO A 36 -16.99 13.79 7.43
C PRO A 36 -16.01 14.31 6.38
N ALA A 37 -15.43 15.49 6.63
CA ALA A 37 -14.43 16.09 5.75
C ALA A 37 -13.08 15.32 5.76
N ALA A 38 -12.61 14.92 6.93
CA ALA A 38 -11.38 14.12 7.04
C ALA A 38 -11.54 12.74 6.39
N GLU A 39 -12.66 12.04 6.64
CA GLU A 39 -12.93 10.74 6.03
C GLU A 39 -13.08 10.82 4.51
N ALA A 40 -13.69 11.89 3.99
CA ALA A 40 -13.76 12.15 2.55
C ALA A 40 -12.36 12.40 1.96
N ALA A 41 -11.52 13.20 2.63
CA ALA A 41 -10.15 13.47 2.19
C ALA A 41 -9.32 12.18 2.14
N TRP A 42 -9.37 11.36 3.19
CA TRP A 42 -8.68 10.07 3.23
C TRP A 42 -9.23 9.08 2.19
N THR A 43 -10.54 9.04 1.98
CA THR A 43 -11.16 8.21 0.94
C THR A 43 -10.66 8.60 -0.44
N LYS A 44 -10.66 9.91 -0.75
CA LYS A 44 -10.14 10.43 -2.02
C LYS A 44 -8.65 10.12 -2.20
N LEU A 45 -7.85 10.20 -1.15
CA LEU A 45 -6.42 9.91 -1.20
C LEU A 45 -6.14 8.42 -1.48
N THR A 46 -6.90 7.53 -0.86
CA THR A 46 -6.62 6.09 -0.85
C THR A 46 -7.32 5.31 -1.95
N ARG A 47 -8.49 5.77 -2.43
CA ARG A 47 -9.25 5.12 -3.50
C ARG A 47 -8.82 5.63 -4.88
N GLN A 48 -7.60 5.27 -5.27
CA GLN A 48 -7.15 5.50 -6.64
C GLN A 48 -7.53 4.35 -7.56
N HIS A 49 -7.82 4.68 -8.81
CA HIS A 49 -8.12 3.69 -9.84
C HIS A 49 -6.83 2.97 -10.26
N GLY A 50 -6.97 1.68 -10.59
CA GLY A 50 -5.93 0.96 -11.30
C GLY A 50 -5.78 1.49 -12.72
N PHE A 51 -4.63 1.22 -13.33
CA PHE A 51 -4.32 1.59 -14.71
C PHE A 51 -4.00 0.33 -15.52
N GLU A 52 -4.05 0.46 -16.85
CA GLU A 52 -3.61 -0.60 -17.75
C GLU A 52 -2.08 -0.62 -17.79
N TYR A 53 -1.50 -1.80 -17.54
CA TYR A 53 -0.09 -2.05 -17.70
C TYR A 53 0.14 -2.92 -18.95
N PRO A 54 1.05 -2.54 -19.87
CA PRO A 54 1.21 -3.21 -21.15
C PRO A 54 1.58 -4.70 -21.01
N GLU A 55 0.96 -5.54 -21.84
CA GLU A 55 1.15 -7.00 -21.78
C GLU A 55 2.60 -7.41 -22.11
N ASP A 56 3.22 -6.73 -23.07
CA ASP A 56 4.59 -6.96 -23.51
C ASP A 56 5.63 -6.55 -22.46
N GLN A 57 5.26 -5.69 -21.52
CA GLN A 57 6.15 -5.18 -20.46
C GLN A 57 6.03 -5.93 -19.12
N ILE A 58 5.26 -7.02 -19.04
CA ILE A 58 5.03 -7.75 -17.78
C ILE A 58 6.31 -8.30 -17.14
N HIS A 59 7.30 -8.62 -17.97
CA HIS A 59 8.61 -9.10 -17.53
C HIS A 59 9.37 -8.08 -16.66
N ASN A 60 9.13 -6.78 -16.85
CA ASN A 60 9.74 -5.72 -16.02
C ASN A 60 9.31 -5.78 -14.55
N LEU A 61 8.18 -6.44 -14.26
CA LEU A 61 7.69 -6.66 -12.90
C LEU A 61 8.18 -7.97 -12.29
N ASN A 62 9.12 -8.67 -12.96
CA ASN A 62 9.51 -10.05 -12.65
C ASN A 62 8.27 -10.96 -12.54
N ARG A 63 7.40 -10.84 -13.55
CA ARG A 63 6.15 -11.57 -13.69
C ARG A 63 6.03 -12.10 -15.12
N SER A 64 5.19 -13.13 -15.29
CA SER A 64 4.94 -13.78 -16.56
C SER A 64 3.45 -13.95 -16.81
N LYS A 65 3.09 -14.26 -18.07
CA LYS A 65 1.70 -14.57 -18.45
C LYS A 65 1.14 -15.80 -17.70
N ALA A 66 2.00 -16.67 -17.17
CA ALA A 66 1.61 -17.83 -16.39
C ALA A 66 1.14 -17.47 -14.98
N ASP A 67 1.38 -16.25 -14.50
CA ASP A 67 1.03 -15.82 -13.14
C ASP A 67 -0.47 -15.48 -12.96
N HIS A 68 -1.31 -15.80 -13.96
CA HIS A 68 -2.77 -15.60 -13.96
C HIS A 68 -3.21 -14.20 -13.54
N ILE A 69 -2.46 -13.18 -13.96
CA ILE A 69 -2.72 -11.78 -13.61
C ILE A 69 -3.99 -11.31 -14.31
N LYS A 70 -4.80 -10.53 -13.58
CA LYS A 70 -6.06 -10.01 -14.08
C LYS A 70 -5.81 -9.02 -15.23
N HIS A 71 -6.37 -9.32 -16.39
CA HIS A 71 -6.43 -8.38 -17.52
C HIS A 71 -7.42 -7.24 -17.24
N VAL A 72 -7.19 -6.10 -17.88
CA VAL A 72 -8.21 -5.04 -17.95
C VAL A 72 -9.43 -5.56 -18.71
N ARG A 73 -10.56 -4.84 -18.62
CA ARG A 73 -11.72 -5.23 -19.43
C ARG A 73 -11.40 -5.06 -20.92
N PRO A 74 -11.95 -5.90 -21.82
CA PRO A 74 -11.65 -5.83 -23.25
C PRO A 74 -11.92 -4.46 -23.89
N GLU A 75 -12.84 -3.67 -23.33
CA GLU A 75 -13.16 -2.32 -23.83
C GLU A 75 -12.09 -1.28 -23.48
N ILE A 76 -11.20 -1.57 -22.52
CA ILE A 76 -10.09 -0.71 -22.11
C ILE A 76 -8.84 -1.05 -22.92
N GLY A 77 -8.53 -2.35 -23.04
CA GLY A 77 -7.33 -2.82 -23.74
C GLY A 77 -7.06 -4.30 -23.51
N THR A 78 -5.83 -4.73 -23.81
CA THR A 78 -5.38 -6.13 -23.68
C THR A 78 -4.40 -6.34 -22.54
N GLY A 79 -3.94 -5.26 -21.88
CA GLY A 79 -2.97 -5.31 -20.80
C GLY A 79 -3.53 -5.82 -19.47
N TYR A 80 -2.75 -5.60 -18.42
CA TYR A 80 -3.03 -6.05 -17.06
C TYR A 80 -3.51 -4.92 -16.17
N VAL A 81 -4.33 -5.23 -15.16
CA VAL A 81 -4.69 -4.26 -14.12
C VAL A 81 -3.49 -4.08 -13.19
N ALA A 82 -2.94 -2.87 -13.14
CA ALA A 82 -1.89 -2.49 -12.20
C ALA A 82 -2.37 -1.43 -11.20
N LEU A 83 -1.77 -1.44 -10.00
CA LEU A 83 -1.96 -0.42 -8.98
C LEU A 83 -0.62 0.00 -8.40
N LEU A 84 -0.46 1.29 -8.12
CA LEU A 84 0.70 1.77 -7.37
C LEU A 84 0.58 1.35 -5.91
N LYS A 85 1.61 0.65 -5.40
CA LYS A 85 1.66 0.13 -4.03
C LYS A 85 1.52 1.22 -2.96
N VAL A 86 1.89 2.46 -3.27
CA VAL A 86 1.75 3.61 -2.36
C VAL A 86 0.30 3.84 -1.93
N PHE A 87 -0.68 3.60 -2.79
CA PHE A 87 -2.09 3.77 -2.42
C PHE A 87 -2.57 2.66 -1.47
N HIS A 88 -2.07 1.45 -1.63
CA HIS A 88 -2.31 0.37 -0.66
C HIS A 88 -1.70 0.72 0.70
N GLN A 89 -0.48 1.25 0.72
CA GLN A 89 0.19 1.72 1.94
C GLN A 89 -0.59 2.85 2.64
N LEU A 90 -1.06 3.85 1.90
CA LEU A 90 -1.89 4.93 2.44
C LEU A 90 -3.24 4.42 2.95
N HIS A 91 -3.86 3.46 2.27
CA HIS A 91 -5.07 2.78 2.73
C HIS A 91 -4.84 2.04 4.05
N CYS A 92 -3.71 1.32 4.18
CA CYS A 92 -3.29 0.71 5.45
C CYS A 92 -3.14 1.73 6.57
N LEU A 93 -2.44 2.84 6.29
CA LEU A 93 -2.20 3.90 7.27
C LEU A 93 -3.49 4.57 7.73
N ASN A 94 -4.43 4.80 6.80
CA ASN A 94 -5.78 5.27 7.11
C ASN A 94 -6.47 4.36 8.13
N MET A 95 -6.39 3.04 7.94
CA MET A 95 -7.03 2.10 8.86
C MET A 95 -6.38 2.07 10.23
N VAL A 96 -5.06 2.22 10.32
CA VAL A 96 -4.38 2.37 11.61
C VAL A 96 -4.92 3.61 12.34
N ARG A 97 -5.05 4.75 11.64
CA ARG A 97 -5.67 5.97 12.20
C ARG A 97 -7.09 5.70 12.70
N GLN A 98 -7.93 5.07 11.88
CA GLN A 98 -9.32 4.77 12.24
C GLN A 98 -9.36 3.87 13.48
N TYR A 99 -8.50 2.86 13.55
CA TYR A 99 -8.40 1.96 14.70
C TYR A 99 -7.97 2.69 15.98
N THR A 100 -7.01 3.63 15.90
CA THR A 100 -6.61 4.41 17.08
C THR A 100 -7.73 5.30 17.60
N TRP A 101 -8.58 5.84 16.72
CA TRP A 101 -9.74 6.63 17.13
C TRP A 101 -10.92 5.78 17.59
N PHE A 102 -11.08 4.57 17.06
CA PHE A 102 -12.09 3.62 17.56
C PHE A 102 -11.85 3.27 19.04
N LEU A 103 -10.59 3.16 19.47
CA LEU A 103 -10.26 2.91 20.87
C LEU A 103 -10.41 4.14 21.77
N GLU A 104 -10.55 5.33 21.19
CA GLU A 104 -10.59 6.60 21.92
C GLU A 104 -12.04 7.09 22.04
N PRO A 105 -12.52 7.46 23.24
CA PRO A 105 -13.90 7.95 23.43
C PRO A 105 -14.25 9.16 22.55
N ALA A 106 -13.27 10.00 22.20
CA ALA A 106 -13.45 11.16 21.33
C ALA A 106 -13.53 10.83 19.83
N GLY A 107 -13.29 9.57 19.43
CA GLY A 107 -13.25 9.15 18.04
C GLY A 107 -14.60 8.79 17.43
N ASP A 108 -15.68 8.66 18.21
CA ASP A 108 -17.07 8.45 17.75
C ASP A 108 -17.27 7.37 16.67
N TYR A 109 -16.38 6.37 16.61
CA TYR A 109 -16.54 5.21 15.74
C TYR A 109 -17.42 4.18 16.43
N GLU A 110 -18.65 4.00 15.93
CA GLU A 110 -19.58 3.00 16.44
C GLU A 110 -19.07 1.56 16.25
N LYS A 111 -18.24 1.34 15.22
CA LYS A 111 -17.71 0.01 14.85
C LYS A 111 -16.24 0.09 14.44
N PRO A 112 -15.46 -0.99 14.65
CA PRO A 112 -14.09 -1.04 14.16
C PRO A 112 -14.05 -0.93 12.62
N PRO A 113 -12.92 -0.47 12.04
CA PRO A 113 -12.76 -0.34 10.60
C PRO A 113 -12.82 -1.66 9.82
N PHE A 114 -12.90 -2.81 10.50
CA PHE A 114 -13.15 -4.13 9.91
C PHE A 114 -14.41 -4.79 10.46
N ASN A 115 -14.93 -5.75 9.71
CA ASN A 115 -16.08 -6.59 10.07
C ASN A 115 -15.81 -7.61 11.19
N SER A 116 -14.82 -7.37 12.06
CA SER A 116 -14.59 -8.19 13.24
C SER A 116 -14.71 -7.34 14.50
N GLU A 117 -15.78 -7.57 15.26
CA GLU A 117 -15.83 -7.19 16.68
C GLU A 117 -14.68 -7.84 17.48
N ASP A 118 -14.02 -8.85 16.89
CA ASP A 118 -12.80 -9.45 17.38
C ASP A 118 -11.57 -8.54 17.23
N LEU A 119 -11.03 -8.13 18.38
CA LEU A 119 -9.80 -7.36 18.51
C LEU A 119 -8.57 -8.11 17.96
N VAL A 120 -8.55 -9.45 18.04
CA VAL A 120 -7.45 -10.27 17.50
C VAL A 120 -7.45 -10.20 15.97
N GLY A 121 -8.61 -10.39 15.34
CA GLY A 121 -8.80 -10.20 13.90
C GLY A 121 -8.36 -8.82 13.41
N ASN A 122 -8.71 -7.75 14.13
CA ASN A 122 -8.27 -6.39 13.82
C ASN A 122 -6.74 -6.27 13.87
N ARG A 123 -6.10 -6.83 14.91
CA ARG A 123 -4.64 -6.78 15.05
C ARG A 123 -3.92 -7.57 13.96
N MET A 124 -4.42 -8.76 13.62
CA MET A 124 -3.87 -9.57 12.53
C MET A 124 -3.92 -8.86 11.17
N HIS A 125 -4.90 -7.98 10.93
CA HIS A 125 -4.97 -7.19 9.71
C HIS A 125 -4.01 -6.00 9.67
N ILE A 126 -3.65 -5.45 10.84
CA ILE A 126 -2.78 -4.26 10.96
C ILE A 126 -1.30 -4.65 10.93
N ASP A 127 -0.90 -5.74 11.59
CA ASP A 127 0.53 -6.07 11.76
C ASP A 127 1.29 -6.30 10.45
N PRO A 128 0.79 -7.10 9.48
CA PRO A 128 1.45 -7.25 8.18
C PRO A 128 1.55 -5.93 7.38
N ARG A 129 0.68 -4.97 7.67
CA ARG A 129 0.68 -3.65 7.00
C ARG A 129 1.76 -2.74 7.56
N ILE A 130 1.98 -2.77 8.88
CA ILE A 130 3.12 -2.11 9.52
C ILE A 130 4.42 -2.69 8.97
N GLU A 131 4.52 -4.02 8.89
CA GLU A 131 5.70 -4.70 8.35
C GLU A 131 5.95 -4.33 6.88
N THR A 132 4.90 -4.25 6.07
CA THR A 132 5.01 -3.82 4.66
C THR A 132 5.62 -2.42 4.54
N LEU A 133 5.24 -1.47 5.41
CA LEU A 133 5.84 -0.13 5.42
C LEU A 133 7.31 -0.16 5.83
N HIS A 134 7.65 -0.96 6.85
CA HIS A 134 9.03 -1.13 7.32
C HIS A 134 9.95 -1.71 6.23
N ILE A 135 9.54 -2.81 5.60
CA ILE A 135 10.29 -3.44 4.50
C ILE A 135 10.42 -2.48 3.31
N SER A 136 9.35 -1.76 2.96
CA SER A 136 9.36 -0.82 1.83
C SER A 136 10.35 0.32 2.03
N HIS A 137 10.65 0.69 3.28
CA HIS A 137 11.64 1.71 3.59
C HIS A 137 13.09 1.18 3.59
N ARG A 138 13.30 -0.10 3.86
CA ARG A 138 14.65 -0.72 3.82
C ARG A 138 15.13 -1.08 2.41
N GLY A 139 14.22 -1.10 1.43
CA GLY A 139 14.45 -1.77 0.15
C GLY A 139 14.31 -3.28 0.32
N GLN A 140 13.88 -3.99 -0.71
CA GLN A 140 13.86 -5.46 -0.69
C GLN A 140 15.30 -5.98 -0.60
N GLU A 141 15.63 -6.68 0.49
CA GLU A 141 16.77 -7.59 0.49
C GLU A 141 16.43 -8.74 -0.48
N PRO A 142 17.33 -9.12 -1.40
CA PRO A 142 17.11 -10.27 -2.26
C PRO A 142 16.90 -11.50 -1.37
N GLY A 143 15.85 -12.26 -1.69
CA GLY A 143 15.34 -13.34 -0.86
C GLY A 143 16.42 -14.35 -0.49
N SER A 144 16.33 -14.84 0.75
CA SER A 144 16.90 -16.11 1.16
C SER A 144 16.33 -17.21 0.25
N SER A 145 17.04 -17.49 -0.84
CA SER A 145 16.90 -18.74 -1.57
C SER A 145 17.30 -19.85 -0.61
N ALA A 146 16.36 -20.76 -0.36
CA ALA A 146 16.62 -22.01 0.33
C ALA A 146 17.87 -22.66 -0.27
N ALA A 147 18.88 -22.86 0.58
CA ALA A 147 20.08 -23.60 0.25
C ALA A 147 19.67 -24.99 -0.22
N THR A 148 19.81 -25.25 -1.51
CA THR A 148 19.81 -26.61 -2.04
C THR A 148 21.17 -27.19 -1.68
N GLU A 149 21.21 -28.01 -0.63
CA GLU A 149 22.36 -28.87 -0.35
C GLU A 149 22.57 -29.82 -1.54
N ARG A 150 23.55 -29.50 -2.38
CA ARG A 150 24.22 -30.51 -3.19
C ARG A 150 25.15 -31.29 -2.26
N SER A 151 24.70 -32.46 -1.82
CA SER A 151 25.63 -33.51 -1.41
C SER A 151 26.27 -34.10 -2.67
N SER A 152 27.58 -33.97 -2.77
CA SER A 152 28.43 -34.74 -3.68
C SER A 152 29.10 -35.85 -2.88
N SER A 153 29.10 -37.05 -3.45
CA SER A 153 29.74 -38.33 -3.05
C SER A 153 28.83 -39.34 -2.38
#